data_AF-A0A9E5EH35-F1
#
_entry.id   AF-A0A9E5EH35-F1
#
_cell.length_a   1.000
_cell.length_b   1.000
_cell.length_c   1.000
_cell.angle_alpha   90.00
_cell.angle_beta   90.00
_cell.angle_gamma   90.00
#
_symmetry.space_group_name_H-M   'P 1'
#
loop_
_entity.id
_entity.type
_entity.pdbx_description
1 polymer ?
#
loop_
_entity_poly.entity_id
_entity_poly.type
_entity_poly.pdbx_seq_one_letter_code
_entity_poly.pdbx_strand_id
1 'polypeptide(L)'
;MTTLEHHLRCAKYGHQATTSQLRALLGSGAIDGGMIPKIESCVSAIERGVFQAHILDGRIAHVLLLELFTDAGVGTMVSKG
;
A
#
# COMPACT_ATOMS: atom_id res chain seq x y z
N MET A 1 -6.35 -5.01 1.45
CA MET A 1 -6.58 -4.76 2.89
C MET A 1 -5.56 -5.54 3.70
N THR A 2 -4.97 -4.91 4.73
CA THR A 2 -3.97 -5.51 5.62
C THR A 2 -4.30 -5.20 7.07
N THR A 3 -3.79 -5.99 8.02
CA THR A 3 -3.82 -5.69 9.45
C THR A 3 -2.46 -5.10 9.83
N LEU A 4 -2.43 -3.82 10.18
CA LEU A 4 -1.22 -3.03 10.48
C LEU A 4 -0.65 -3.31 11.88
N GLU A 5 -0.82 -4.53 12.40
CA GLU A 5 -0.40 -4.86 13.78
C GLU A 5 1.13 -4.95 13.91
N HIS A 6 1.87 -5.23 12.84
CA HIS A 6 3.33 -5.27 12.90
C HIS A 6 3.96 -4.45 11.76
N HIS A 7 4.44 -3.25 12.11
CA HIS A 7 5.54 -2.52 11.48
C HIS A 7 5.46 -2.29 9.95
N LEU A 8 4.53 -1.43 9.51
CA LEU A 8 4.62 -0.85 8.16
C LEU A 8 4.87 0.64 8.17
N ARG A 9 6.14 0.97 7.92
CA ARG A 9 6.65 2.26 7.49
C ARG A 9 6.21 2.62 6.05
N CYS A 10 5.07 2.14 5.56
CA CYS A 10 4.46 2.73 4.36
C CYS A 10 4.01 4.18 4.63
N ALA A 11 3.74 4.52 5.89
CA ALA A 11 3.56 5.91 6.34
C ALA A 11 4.75 6.82 6.00
N LYS A 12 5.95 6.26 5.73
CA LYS A 12 7.10 7.03 5.21
C LYS A 12 6.76 7.77 3.91
N TYR A 13 5.83 7.23 3.12
CA TYR A 13 5.38 7.78 1.85
C TYR A 13 4.01 8.48 1.95
N GLY A 14 3.42 8.55 3.15
CA GLY A 14 2.13 9.19 3.37
C GLY A 14 1.00 8.55 2.55
N HIS A 15 0.18 9.37 1.91
CA HIS A 15 -0.98 8.94 1.11
C HIS A 15 -0.61 8.39 -0.28
N GLN A 16 0.64 8.55 -0.75
CA GLN A 16 1.03 8.15 -2.10
C GLN A 16 2.40 7.49 -2.14
N ALA A 17 2.52 6.37 -2.85
CA ALA A 17 3.78 5.70 -3.10
C ALA A 17 3.93 5.29 -4.57
N THR A 18 5.16 5.14 -5.03
CA THR A 18 5.47 4.57 -6.34
C THR A 18 5.86 3.09 -6.21
N THR A 19 5.73 2.33 -7.30
CA THR A 19 6.26 0.95 -7.35
C THR A 19 7.76 0.90 -7.08
N SER A 20 8.53 1.92 -7.47
CA SER A 20 9.96 2.02 -7.17
C SER A 20 10.25 2.20 -5.67
N GLN A 21 9.44 3.01 -4.97
CA GLN A 21 9.53 3.17 -3.52
C GLN A 21 9.17 1.87 -2.79
N LEU A 22 8.15 1.16 -3.24
CA LEU A 22 7.78 -0.14 -2.66
C LEU A 22 8.86 -1.20 -2.87
N ARG A 23 9.52 -1.21 -4.03
CA ARG A 23 10.69 -2.09 -4.27
C ARG A 23 11.86 -1.77 -3.33
N ALA A 24 12.17 -0.48 -3.16
CA ALA A 24 13.19 -0.08 -2.21
C ALA A 24 12.82 -0.50 -0.78
N LEU A 25 11.53 -0.44 -0.43
CA LEU A 25 11.04 -0.87 0.87
C LEU A 25 11.20 -2.39 1.07
N LEU A 26 10.88 -3.22 0.06
CA LEU A 26 11.15 -4.66 0.05
C LEU A 26 12.65 -4.98 0.27
N GLY A 27 13.54 -4.25 -0.40
CA GLY A 27 14.99 -4.45 -0.27
C GLY A 27 15.61 -3.93 1.04
N SER A 28 14.89 -3.08 1.78
CA SER A 28 15.39 -2.45 3.01
C SER A 28 15.26 -3.31 4.27
N GLY A 29 14.54 -4.44 4.21
CA GLY A 29 14.22 -5.26 5.38
C GLY A 29 13.21 -4.61 6.34
N ALA A 30 12.58 -3.50 5.96
CA ALA A 30 11.59 -2.79 6.78
C ALA A 30 10.17 -3.41 6.73
N ILE A 31 9.97 -4.43 5.90
CA ILE A 31 8.71 -5.18 5.76
C ILE A 31 9.00 -6.64 6.02
N ASP A 32 8.14 -7.31 6.79
CA ASP A 32 8.28 -8.71 7.11
C ASP A 32 6.97 -9.51 6.90
N GLY A 33 7.11 -10.83 7.08
CA GLY A 33 6.01 -11.78 7.15
C GLY A 33 5.02 -11.68 5.99
N GLY A 34 3.73 -11.67 6.33
CA GLY A 34 2.64 -11.68 5.36
C GLY A 34 2.53 -10.42 4.51
N MET A 35 3.34 -9.38 4.76
CA MET A 35 3.28 -8.15 3.99
C MET A 35 4.14 -8.18 2.72
N ILE A 36 5.25 -8.90 2.73
CA ILE A 36 6.10 -9.13 1.55
C ILE A 36 5.25 -9.57 0.33
N PRO A 37 4.47 -10.66 0.40
CA PRO A 37 3.71 -11.12 -0.76
C PRO A 37 2.58 -10.17 -1.19
N LYS A 38 2.01 -9.32 -0.30
CA LYS A 38 0.99 -8.35 -0.73
C LYS A 38 1.61 -7.13 -1.41
N ILE A 39 2.80 -6.70 -0.99
CA ILE A 39 3.53 -5.62 -1.67
C ILE A 39 4.02 -6.10 -3.04
N GLU A 40 4.58 -7.30 -3.13
CA GLU A 40 4.97 -7.91 -4.41
C GLU A 40 3.78 -8.06 -5.37
N SER A 41 2.64 -8.53 -4.87
CA SER A 41 1.40 -8.61 -5.66
C SER A 41 0.93 -7.25 -6.15
N CYS A 42 0.95 -6.23 -5.29
CA CYS A 42 0.60 -4.85 -5.62
C CYS A 42 1.50 -4.27 -6.72
N VAL A 43 2.82 -4.42 -6.58
CA VAL A 43 3.80 -3.98 -7.58
C VAL A 43 3.56 -4.70 -8.91
N SER A 44 3.46 -6.03 -8.88
CA SER A 44 3.22 -6.86 -10.07
C SER A 44 1.93 -6.46 -10.80
N ALA A 45 0.84 -6.19 -10.07
CA ALA A 45 -0.43 -5.77 -10.66
C ALA A 45 -0.28 -4.44 -11.43
N ILE A 46 0.36 -3.43 -10.83
CA ILE A 46 0.57 -2.13 -11.46
C ILE A 46 1.46 -2.26 -12.69
N GLU A 47 2.50 -3.07 -12.62
CA GLU A 47 3.38 -3.31 -13.77
C GLU A 47 2.72 -4.04 -14.92
N ARG A 48 1.66 -4.80 -14.63
CA ARG A 48 0.82 -5.51 -15.61
C ARG A 48 -0.36 -4.67 -16.12
N GLY A 49 -0.41 -3.38 -15.82
CA GLY A 49 -1.37 -2.45 -16.39
C GLY A 49 -2.52 -2.03 -15.47
N VAL A 50 -2.50 -2.42 -14.19
CA VAL A 50 -3.39 -1.80 -13.20
C VAL A 50 -2.96 -0.34 -12.98
N PHE A 51 -3.90 0.59 -13.13
CA PHE A 51 -3.61 2.02 -13.04
C PHE A 51 -3.07 2.41 -11.66
N GLN A 52 -3.79 2.03 -10.61
CA GLN A 52 -3.45 2.30 -9.21
C GLN A 52 -3.94 1.17 -8.31
N ALA A 53 -3.27 1.00 -7.17
CA ALA A 53 -3.68 0.07 -6.13
C ALA A 53 -3.64 0.75 -4.77
N HIS A 54 -4.50 0.33 -3.84
CA HIS A 54 -4.66 0.98 -2.53
C HIS A 54 -4.34 0.01 -1.40
N ILE A 55 -3.43 0.42 -0.52
CA ILE A 55 -3.09 -0.32 0.70
C ILE A 55 -3.87 0.30 1.86
N LEU A 56 -4.78 -0.50 2.43
CA LEU A 56 -5.75 -0.07 3.44
C LEU A 56 -5.57 -0.83 4.76
N ASP A 57 -5.69 -0.13 5.89
CA ASP A 57 -5.81 -0.73 7.23
C ASP A 57 -7.23 -1.28 7.43
N GLY A 58 -7.37 -2.59 7.42
CA GLY A 58 -8.66 -3.27 7.59
C GLY A 58 -9.28 -3.13 8.97
N ARG A 59 -8.53 -2.61 9.98
CA ARG A 59 -9.05 -2.36 11.33
C ARG A 59 -9.89 -1.08 11.41
N ILE A 60 -9.72 -0.17 10.45
CA ILE A 60 -10.49 1.07 10.38
C ILE A 60 -11.89 0.72 9.87
N ALA A 61 -12.91 1.07 10.65
CA ALA A 61 -14.30 0.86 10.28
C ALA A 61 -14.60 1.58 8.96
N HIS A 62 -15.24 0.87 8.03
CA HIS A 62 -15.61 1.42 6.72
C HIS A 62 -14.44 1.93 5.88
N VAL A 63 -13.21 1.45 6.09
CA VAL A 63 -12.00 1.92 5.38
C VAL A 63 -12.15 1.96 3.85
N LEU A 64 -12.88 1.01 3.26
CA LEU A 64 -13.16 1.00 1.82
C LEU A 64 -14.03 2.18 1.38
N LEU A 65 -15.06 2.54 2.17
CA LEU A 65 -15.91 3.68 1.87
C LEU A 65 -15.16 4.99 2.07
N LEU A 66 -14.37 5.09 3.15
CA LEU A 66 -13.53 6.26 3.39
C LEU A 66 -12.53 6.47 2.27
N GLU A 67 -11.92 5.41 1.74
CA GLU A 67 -10.99 5.52 0.63
C GLU A 67 -11.65 5.99 -0.67
N LEU A 68 -12.86 5.50 -0.96
CA LEU A 68 -13.54 5.80 -2.23
C LEU A 68 -14.31 7.12 -2.23
N PHE A 69 -14.80 7.56 -1.08
CA PHE A 69 -15.70 8.71 -0.96
C PHE A 69 -15.07 9.92 -0.25
N THR A 70 -13.74 9.97 -0.13
CA THR A 70 -13.03 11.16 0.32
C THR A 70 -11.93 11.53 -0.66
N ASP A 71 -11.73 12.84 -0.87
CA ASP A 71 -10.72 13.33 -1.82
C ASP A 71 -9.30 12.96 -1.41
N ALA A 72 -9.04 12.91 -0.10
CA ALA A 72 -7.72 12.59 0.45
C ALA A 72 -7.45 11.07 0.52
N GLY A 73 -8.50 10.25 0.61
CA GLY A 73 -8.38 8.86 1.04
C GLY A 73 -7.86 8.72 2.46
N VAL A 74 -7.85 7.50 2.98
CA VAL A 74 -7.32 7.16 4.32
C VAL A 74 -6.20 6.13 4.26
N GLY A 75 -5.97 5.53 3.10
CA GLY A 75 -4.89 4.59 2.83
C GLY A 75 -3.66 5.20 2.16
N THR A 76 -2.84 4.30 1.62
CA THR A 76 -1.73 4.65 0.73
C THR A 76 -2.07 4.18 -0.69
N MET A 77 -2.20 5.14 -1.60
CA MET A 77 -2.37 4.90 -3.02
C MET A 77 -1.01 4.63 -3.67
N VAL A 78 -0.94 3.61 -4.51
CA VAL A 78 0.28 3.18 -5.19
C VAL A 78 0.08 3.32 -6.69
N SER A 79 1.05 3.96 -7.36
CA SER A 79 1.07 4.11 -8.81
C SER A 79 2.45 3.77 -9.38
N LYS A 80 2.58 3.74 -10.71
CA LYS A 80 3.86 3.43 -11.37
C LYS A 80 4.92 4.53 -11.17
N GLY A 81 4.47 5.78 -11.01
CA GLY A 81 5.30 6.99 -11.05
C GLY A 81 4.73 8.00 -12.03
#